data_AF-A0A6C0I3Q0-F1
#
_entry.id   AF-A0A6C0I3Q0-F1
#
_cell.length_a   1.000
_cell.length_b   1.000
_cell.length_c   1.000
_cell.angle_alpha   90.00
_cell.angle_beta   90.00
_cell.angle_gamma   90.00
#
_symmetry.space_group_name_H-M   'P 1'
#
loop_
_entity.id
_entity.type
_entity.pdbx_description
1 polymer ?
#
loop_
_entity_poly.entity_id
_entity_poly.type
_entity_poly.pdbx_seq_one_letter_code
_entity_poly.pdbx_strand_id
1 'polypeptide(L)'
;MSSFHNEYLQQIFTSKENVTLSQQEMLKNIFNIYDYDGDGHLNEEEYLTLISDVVYISVLMNRFPESEYHLENVAKIARWSSSNFKSNLFRVPLPTISYELFMDGIIYALTENRNFPIFPNNNIFVISFVPELIHYFHYYVDVAKRRGWPTELEVEQEDVMMTAEAEGPVVSTDEGPVVSTAEAEEAVVSTAEAEEPVVSTDEAEGPVVSTAEEPIINEIVGYQEIRRRKYQEEKEKERLDQQRALAAKHAEQDRVNREIHLQSQRLEAEQRERERRNLLQEQQQRQILALQQLQANLRHRIRQQHSVSLVDQIDPSLPSLGEIEIKDTEEGYDPIEGNVNVLEFAKREVNDGLVFRCGDSYYLASRDRIKSMIQLGEKDNSLFYGCICEIDGDWTQPQTWEFLEHTVMINPIYYNIQQLGLPIRYVYLDEVKQVLASPHQFYSIEKPEEYHVIPSFASDNVLHHGVGSMSGLHCQEGQMDVVYRIKSFTNNGAKI
;
A
#
# COMPACT_ATOMS: atom_id res chain seq x y z
N MET A 1 -26.70 56.63 -0.90
CA MET A 1 -27.18 55.27 -1.19
C MET A 1 -26.08 54.19 -1.16
N SER A 2 -24.81 54.51 -0.88
CA SER A 2 -23.71 53.51 -0.84
C SER A 2 -23.40 52.91 0.54
N SER A 3 -23.80 53.52 1.67
CA SER A 3 -23.47 52.95 2.99
C SER A 3 -24.39 51.81 3.42
N PHE A 4 -25.70 51.89 3.12
CA PHE A 4 -26.67 50.87 3.49
C PHE A 4 -26.44 49.53 2.78
N HIS A 5 -25.94 49.56 1.54
CA HIS A 5 -25.60 48.35 0.79
C HIS A 5 -24.34 47.67 1.34
N ASN A 6 -23.38 48.46 1.83
CA ASN A 6 -22.16 47.93 2.45
C ASN A 6 -22.44 47.33 3.84
N GLU A 7 -23.27 47.98 4.67
CA GLU A 7 -23.67 47.45 5.97
C GLU A 7 -24.50 46.16 5.84
N TYR A 8 -25.37 46.07 4.83
CA TYR A 8 -26.15 44.86 4.55
C TYR A 8 -25.29 43.70 4.06
N LEU A 9 -24.34 43.94 3.15
CA LEU A 9 -23.40 42.90 2.71
C LEU A 9 -22.49 42.47 3.85
N GLN A 10 -22.02 43.40 4.69
CA GLN A 10 -21.20 43.08 5.86
C GLN A 10 -22.00 42.27 6.88
N GLN A 11 -23.27 42.59 7.13
CA GLN A 11 -24.16 41.74 7.93
C GLN A 11 -24.39 40.36 7.32
N ILE A 12 -24.50 40.23 6.00
CA ILE A 12 -24.60 38.91 5.33
C ILE A 12 -23.30 38.13 5.49
N PHE A 13 -22.13 38.75 5.33
CA PHE A 13 -20.84 38.08 5.51
C PHE A 13 -20.59 37.71 6.97
N THR A 14 -20.88 38.59 7.93
CA THR A 14 -20.80 38.28 9.36
C THR A 14 -21.84 37.23 9.77
N SER A 15 -23.04 37.24 9.20
CA SER A 15 -24.03 36.17 9.43
C SER A 15 -23.58 34.85 8.81
N LYS A 16 -22.95 34.88 7.63
CA LYS A 16 -22.36 33.70 6.98
C LYS A 16 -21.18 33.17 7.79
N GLU A 17 -20.30 34.03 8.30
CA GLU A 17 -19.18 33.68 9.19
C GLU A 17 -19.67 33.14 10.54
N ASN A 18 -20.68 33.74 11.15
CA ASN A 18 -21.29 33.26 12.39
C ASN A 18 -22.02 31.93 12.20
N VAL A 19 -22.70 31.75 11.06
CA VAL A 19 -23.27 30.46 10.66
C VAL A 19 -22.15 29.43 10.41
N THR A 20 -20.97 29.87 9.94
CA THR A 20 -19.81 28.99 9.77
C THR A 20 -19.22 28.58 11.13
N LEU A 21 -19.15 29.48 12.11
CA LEU A 21 -18.67 29.17 13.46
C LEU A 21 -19.59 28.20 14.21
N SER A 22 -20.91 28.43 14.19
CA SER A 22 -21.85 27.51 14.81
C SER A 22 -21.86 26.14 14.12
N GLN A 23 -21.71 26.10 12.79
CA GLN A 23 -21.51 24.87 12.04
C GLN A 23 -20.19 24.18 12.41
N GLN A 24 -19.11 24.92 12.62
CA GLN A 24 -17.83 24.36 13.05
C GLN A 24 -17.92 23.77 14.46
N GLU A 25 -18.54 24.46 15.41
CA GLU A 25 -18.78 23.93 16.76
C GLU A 25 -19.67 22.69 16.72
N MET A 26 -20.73 22.72 15.91
CA MET A 26 -21.60 21.57 15.69
C MET A 26 -20.84 20.37 15.14
N LEU A 27 -20.02 20.56 14.10
CA LEU A 27 -19.20 19.50 13.50
C LEU A 27 -18.14 18.98 14.47
N LYS A 28 -17.56 19.86 15.29
CA LYS A 28 -16.66 19.47 16.38
C LYS A 28 -17.36 18.61 17.43
N ASN A 29 -18.57 18.98 17.82
CA ASN A 29 -19.35 18.18 18.75
C ASN A 29 -19.71 16.81 18.15
N ILE A 30 -20.05 16.76 16.85
CA ILE A 30 -20.28 15.49 16.14
C ILE A 30 -19.01 14.66 16.16
N PHE A 31 -17.85 15.21 15.80
CA PHE A 31 -16.56 14.50 15.83
C PHE A 31 -16.29 13.89 17.22
N ASN A 32 -16.41 14.70 18.27
CA ASN A 32 -16.17 14.28 19.65
C ASN A 32 -17.14 13.20 20.16
N ILE A 33 -18.33 13.05 19.56
CA ILE A 33 -19.26 11.96 19.93
C ILE A 33 -18.72 10.61 19.46
N TYR A 34 -17.95 10.58 18.38
CA TYR A 34 -17.46 9.34 17.76
C TYR A 34 -15.98 9.06 18.02
N ASP A 35 -15.20 10.05 18.45
CA ASP A 35 -13.84 9.90 18.97
C ASP A 35 -13.94 9.34 20.40
N TYR A 36 -14.06 8.02 20.54
CA TYR A 36 -14.41 7.38 21.80
C TYR A 36 -13.26 7.40 22.81
N ASP A 37 -12.03 7.38 22.33
CA ASP A 37 -10.83 7.41 23.15
C ASP A 37 -10.26 8.84 23.35
N GLY A 38 -10.76 9.82 22.59
CA GLY A 38 -10.39 11.22 22.70
C GLY A 38 -8.99 11.50 22.16
N ASP A 39 -8.50 10.68 21.22
CA ASP A 39 -7.16 10.81 20.64
C ASP A 39 -7.07 11.86 19.52
N GLY A 40 -8.21 12.46 19.16
CA GLY A 40 -8.32 13.47 18.10
C GLY A 40 -8.39 12.87 16.68
N HIS A 41 -8.58 11.56 16.57
CA HIS A 41 -8.69 10.80 15.33
C HIS A 41 -9.92 9.89 15.38
N LEU A 42 -10.46 9.56 14.21
CA LEU A 42 -11.45 8.51 14.05
C LEU A 42 -10.78 7.32 13.38
N ASN A 43 -10.71 6.19 14.07
CA ASN A 43 -10.30 4.92 13.48
C ASN A 43 -11.39 4.35 12.55
N GLU A 44 -11.14 3.21 11.91
CA GLU A 44 -12.08 2.61 10.95
C GLU A 44 -13.47 2.31 11.57
N GLU A 45 -13.51 1.84 12.81
CA GLU A 45 -14.76 1.48 13.51
C GLU A 45 -15.57 2.71 13.92
N GLU A 46 -14.89 3.73 14.46
CA GLU A 46 -15.48 5.02 14.84
C GLU A 46 -16.04 5.76 13.63
N TYR A 47 -15.27 5.79 12.54
CA TYR A 47 -15.72 6.42 11.30
C TYR A 47 -16.86 5.65 10.64
N LEU A 48 -16.82 4.32 10.63
CA LEU A 48 -17.93 3.49 10.16
C LEU A 48 -19.21 3.76 10.96
N THR A 49 -19.07 3.93 12.27
CA THR A 49 -20.17 4.24 13.19
C THR A 49 -20.78 5.61 12.88
N LEU A 50 -19.95 6.64 12.69
CA LEU A 50 -20.40 7.95 12.23
C LEU A 50 -21.18 7.87 10.91
N ILE A 51 -20.61 7.20 9.90
CA ILE A 51 -21.25 7.08 8.58
C ILE A 51 -22.56 6.29 8.66
N SER A 52 -22.63 5.27 9.51
CA SER A 52 -23.88 4.52 9.76
C SER A 52 -25.01 5.43 10.22
N ASP A 53 -24.72 6.39 11.09
CA ASP A 53 -25.71 7.29 11.66
C ASP A 53 -26.06 8.43 10.70
N VAL A 54 -25.08 8.92 9.94
CA VAL A 54 -25.33 9.86 8.84
C VAL A 54 -26.26 9.26 7.78
N VAL A 55 -26.03 8.01 7.35
CA VAL A 55 -26.93 7.34 6.39
C VAL A 55 -28.29 7.05 7.02
N TYR A 56 -28.36 6.75 8.32
CA TYR A 56 -29.65 6.62 9.03
C TYR A 56 -30.44 7.93 9.00
N ILE A 57 -29.78 9.07 9.21
CA ILE A 57 -30.41 10.39 9.07
C ILE A 57 -30.90 10.59 7.63
N SER A 58 -30.16 10.15 6.60
CA SER A 58 -30.66 10.17 5.22
C SER A 58 -31.96 9.37 5.06
N VAL A 59 -32.11 8.24 5.76
CA VAL A 59 -33.36 7.44 5.76
C VAL A 59 -34.49 8.23 6.43
N LEU A 60 -34.24 8.83 7.61
CA LEU A 60 -35.22 9.66 8.31
C LEU A 60 -35.66 10.88 7.48
N MET A 61 -34.75 11.42 6.65
CA MET A 61 -35.02 12.51 5.72
C MET A 61 -35.65 12.05 4.39
N ASN A 62 -35.96 10.76 4.21
CA ASN A 62 -36.43 10.15 2.95
C ASN A 62 -35.50 10.40 1.74
N ARG A 63 -34.20 10.57 1.98
CA ARG A 63 -33.15 10.74 0.95
C ARG A 63 -32.43 9.44 0.62
N PHE A 64 -32.56 8.43 1.47
CA PHE A 64 -31.99 7.10 1.27
C PHE A 64 -33.07 6.04 1.53
N PRO A 65 -33.28 5.06 0.63
CA PRO A 65 -34.29 4.03 0.83
C PRO A 65 -33.97 3.17 2.07
N GLU A 66 -34.95 2.97 2.95
CA GLU A 66 -34.78 2.13 4.15
C GLU A 66 -34.32 0.71 3.80
N SER A 67 -34.79 0.15 2.68
CA SER A 67 -34.38 -1.18 2.20
C SER A 67 -32.89 -1.30 1.84
N GLU A 68 -32.24 -0.17 1.52
CA GLU A 68 -30.81 -0.12 1.18
C GLU A 68 -29.95 0.13 2.43
N TYR A 69 -30.57 0.39 3.58
CA TYR A 69 -29.90 0.69 4.84
C TYR A 69 -29.45 -0.59 5.56
N HIS A 70 -28.35 -1.16 5.07
CA HIS A 70 -27.71 -2.32 5.70
C HIS A 70 -26.20 -2.14 5.79
N LEU A 71 -25.57 -2.90 6.70
CA LEU A 71 -24.15 -2.73 7.08
C LEU A 71 -23.20 -2.77 5.88
N GLU A 72 -23.45 -3.64 4.89
CA GLU A 72 -22.61 -3.72 3.70
C GLU A 72 -22.59 -2.42 2.88
N ASN A 73 -23.74 -1.77 2.70
CA ASN A 73 -23.84 -0.50 1.97
C ASN A 73 -23.22 0.63 2.77
N VAL A 74 -23.44 0.66 4.09
CA VAL A 74 -22.81 1.63 5.00
C VAL A 74 -21.28 1.51 4.94
N ALA A 75 -20.72 0.29 4.99
CA ALA A 75 -19.29 0.08 4.88
C ALA A 75 -18.71 0.50 3.52
N LYS A 76 -19.44 0.26 2.42
CA LYS A 76 -19.06 0.76 1.09
C LYS A 76 -19.02 2.29 1.06
N ILE A 77 -20.03 2.95 1.63
CA ILE A 77 -20.10 4.41 1.71
C ILE A 77 -18.95 4.95 2.58
N ALA A 78 -18.67 4.34 3.73
CA ALA A 78 -17.60 4.76 4.63
C ALA A 78 -16.22 4.66 3.97
N ARG A 79 -15.91 3.53 3.30
CA ARG A 79 -14.65 3.39 2.55
C ARG A 79 -14.54 4.39 1.40
N TRP A 80 -15.65 4.63 0.71
CA TRP A 80 -15.67 5.62 -0.35
C TRP A 80 -15.42 7.03 0.20
N SER A 81 -16.09 7.44 1.27
CA SER A 81 -15.94 8.79 1.83
C SER A 81 -14.56 9.00 2.45
N SER A 82 -13.99 8.00 3.15
CA SER A 82 -12.64 8.10 3.72
C SER A 82 -11.53 8.16 2.66
N SER A 83 -11.79 7.66 1.44
CA SER A 83 -10.83 7.71 0.33
C SER A 83 -10.88 9.02 -0.47
N ASN A 84 -11.86 9.90 -0.23
CA ASN A 84 -12.13 11.10 -1.04
C ASN A 84 -11.81 12.43 -0.32
N PHE A 85 -11.13 12.41 0.82
CA PHE A 85 -10.59 13.63 1.42
C PHE A 85 -9.51 14.25 0.50
N LYS A 86 -9.69 15.54 0.22
CA LYS A 86 -9.06 16.50 -0.74
C LYS A 86 -7.85 16.15 -1.66
N SER A 87 -7.01 15.13 -1.46
CA SER A 87 -5.91 14.84 -2.42
C SER A 87 -5.17 13.50 -2.29
N ASN A 88 -5.84 12.38 -2.01
CA ASN A 88 -5.18 11.09 -2.22
C ASN A 88 -5.28 10.67 -3.69
N LEU A 89 -4.23 10.96 -4.47
CA LEU A 89 -4.01 10.44 -5.84
C LEU A 89 -4.05 8.89 -5.91
N PHE A 90 -4.07 8.22 -4.75
CA PHE A 90 -4.23 6.79 -4.58
C PHE A 90 -5.44 6.50 -3.68
N ARG A 91 -6.45 5.80 -4.24
CA ARG A 91 -7.77 5.51 -3.67
C ARG A 91 -7.76 4.49 -2.51
N VAL A 92 -6.81 4.60 -1.60
CA VAL A 92 -6.76 3.72 -0.41
C VAL A 92 -7.52 4.41 0.72
N PRO A 93 -8.49 3.72 1.37
CA PRO A 93 -9.15 4.23 2.57
C PRO A 93 -8.12 4.63 3.62
N LEU A 94 -8.29 5.81 4.20
CA LEU A 94 -7.43 6.25 5.30
C LEU A 94 -7.73 5.40 6.54
N PRO A 95 -6.70 4.83 7.22
CA PRO A 95 -6.90 4.00 8.40
C PRO A 95 -7.37 4.82 9.62
N THR A 96 -7.06 6.11 9.64
CA THR A 96 -7.43 7.07 10.69
C THR A 96 -7.75 8.42 10.07
N ILE A 97 -8.73 9.14 10.61
CA ILE A 97 -9.13 10.47 10.15
C ILE A 97 -8.99 11.46 11.30
N SER A 98 -7.97 12.32 11.24
CA SER A 98 -7.78 13.41 12.22
C SER A 98 -8.93 14.42 12.16
N TYR A 99 -9.20 15.11 13.27
CA TYR A 99 -10.15 16.24 13.33
C TYR A 99 -9.95 17.28 12.21
N GLU A 100 -8.72 17.70 11.93
CA GLU A 100 -8.42 18.69 10.88
C GLU A 100 -8.88 18.20 9.50
N LEU A 101 -8.52 16.95 9.16
CA LEU A 101 -8.92 16.32 7.90
C LEU A 101 -10.44 16.15 7.78
N PHE A 102 -11.10 15.78 8.88
CA PHE A 102 -12.56 15.68 8.95
C PHE A 102 -13.23 17.03 8.64
N MET A 103 -12.76 18.10 9.30
CA MET A 103 -13.25 19.46 9.10
C MET A 103 -13.02 19.94 7.67
N ASP A 104 -11.82 19.75 7.15
CA ASP A 104 -11.46 20.15 5.78
C ASP A 104 -12.29 19.40 4.73
N GLY A 105 -12.55 18.11 4.93
CA GLY A 105 -13.37 17.32 4.01
C GLY A 105 -14.84 17.73 4.01
N ILE A 106 -15.41 18.03 5.17
CA ILE A 106 -16.80 18.49 5.26
C ILE A 106 -16.94 19.90 4.71
N ILE A 107 -16.03 20.81 5.04
CA ILE A 107 -16.01 22.16 4.47
C ILE A 107 -15.86 22.08 2.95
N TYR A 108 -14.97 21.24 2.44
CA TYR A 108 -14.84 21.00 1.00
C TYR A 108 -16.12 20.44 0.37
N ALA A 109 -16.80 19.48 1.03
CA ALA A 109 -18.08 18.94 0.57
C ALA A 109 -19.22 19.99 0.60
N LEU A 110 -19.15 20.95 1.52
CA LEU A 110 -20.07 22.11 1.61
C LEU A 110 -19.82 23.13 0.48
N THR A 111 -18.57 23.32 0.07
CA THR A 111 -18.18 24.41 -0.83
C THR A 111 -17.99 24.00 -2.29
N GLU A 112 -17.52 22.78 -2.60
CA GLU A 112 -16.93 22.50 -3.93
C GLU A 112 -17.49 21.28 -4.69
N ASN A 113 -18.29 20.39 -4.09
CA ASN A 113 -18.70 19.14 -4.77
C ASN A 113 -20.20 19.05 -5.11
N ARG A 114 -20.56 19.47 -6.33
CA ARG A 114 -21.82 19.13 -6.99
C ARG A 114 -21.50 18.17 -8.15
N ASN A 115 -21.96 16.91 -8.05
CA ASN A 115 -22.17 15.95 -9.16
C ASN A 115 -21.10 14.87 -9.45
N PHE A 116 -20.72 14.04 -8.46
CA PHE A 116 -20.05 12.75 -8.75
C PHE A 116 -20.92 11.55 -8.33
N PRO A 117 -21.27 10.63 -9.24
CA PRO A 117 -21.99 9.40 -8.89
C PRO A 117 -21.04 8.41 -8.19
N ILE A 118 -21.46 7.92 -7.01
CA ILE A 118 -20.72 6.90 -6.23
C ILE A 118 -20.75 5.53 -6.92
N PHE A 119 -21.87 5.22 -7.59
CA PHE A 119 -22.07 3.96 -8.30
C PHE A 119 -22.29 4.25 -9.79
N PRO A 120 -21.46 3.72 -10.71
CA PRO A 120 -21.62 3.95 -12.14
C PRO A 120 -22.90 3.32 -12.72
N ASN A 121 -23.55 2.38 -12.00
CA ASN A 121 -24.66 1.58 -12.52
C ASN A 121 -25.98 1.67 -11.72
N ASN A 122 -26.04 2.42 -10.61
CA ASN A 122 -27.26 2.57 -9.80
C ASN A 122 -27.76 4.01 -9.83
N ASN A 123 -29.09 4.21 -9.94
CA ASN A 123 -29.79 5.50 -9.83
C ASN A 123 -29.67 6.17 -8.44
N ILE A 124 -28.80 5.67 -7.55
CA ILE A 124 -28.54 6.25 -6.24
C ILE A 124 -27.50 7.36 -6.44
N PHE A 125 -28.00 8.54 -6.83
CA PHE A 125 -27.24 9.76 -6.73
C PHE A 125 -27.06 10.06 -5.23
N VAL A 126 -25.92 9.69 -4.65
CA VAL A 126 -25.60 10.19 -3.31
C VAL A 126 -25.23 11.66 -3.45
N ILE A 127 -26.26 12.47 -3.23
CA ILE A 127 -26.18 13.88 -2.94
C ILE A 127 -25.40 13.98 -1.63
N SER A 128 -24.35 14.81 -1.62
CA SER A 128 -23.60 15.25 -0.43
C SER A 128 -24.31 15.03 0.92
N PHE A 129 -23.63 14.43 1.90
CA PHE A 129 -24.13 14.21 3.28
C PHE A 129 -24.23 15.49 4.13
N VAL A 130 -24.01 16.64 3.50
CA VAL A 130 -24.11 17.95 4.14
C VAL A 130 -25.45 18.18 4.84
N PRO A 131 -26.61 17.91 4.21
CA PRO A 131 -27.90 18.10 4.88
C PRO A 131 -28.05 17.24 6.13
N GLU A 132 -27.59 15.99 6.09
CA GLU A 132 -27.60 15.07 7.22
C GLU A 132 -26.74 15.59 8.38
N LEU A 133 -25.54 16.10 8.09
CA LEU A 133 -24.67 16.70 9.10
C LEU A 133 -25.25 17.99 9.69
N ILE A 134 -25.88 18.84 8.86
CA ILE A 134 -26.57 20.05 9.33
C ILE A 134 -27.78 19.72 10.21
N HIS A 135 -28.49 18.66 9.89
CA HIS A 135 -29.66 18.21 10.64
C HIS A 135 -29.32 17.19 11.72
N TYR A 136 -28.05 16.87 11.97
CA TYR A 136 -27.65 15.81 12.88
C TYR A 136 -28.28 15.98 14.27
N PHE A 137 -28.20 17.17 14.86
CA PHE A 137 -28.80 17.43 16.17
C PHE A 137 -30.34 17.49 16.17
N HIS A 138 -30.98 17.74 15.02
CA HIS A 138 -32.44 17.63 14.91
C HIS A 138 -32.90 16.18 15.03
N TYR A 139 -32.08 15.24 14.55
CA TYR A 139 -32.33 13.80 14.58
C TYR A 139 -31.55 13.07 15.68
N TYR A 140 -30.87 13.81 16.58
CA TYR A 140 -30.00 13.20 17.59
C TYR A 140 -30.77 12.28 18.53
N VAL A 141 -32.01 12.62 18.90
CA VAL A 141 -32.84 11.75 19.75
C VAL A 141 -33.09 10.40 19.07
N ASP A 142 -33.36 10.37 17.76
CA ASP A 142 -33.58 9.13 17.01
C ASP A 142 -32.28 8.32 16.88
N VAL A 143 -31.16 9.00 16.63
CA VAL A 143 -29.82 8.38 16.61
C VAL A 143 -29.47 7.78 17.98
N ALA A 144 -29.67 8.54 19.05
CA ALA A 144 -29.40 8.13 20.42
C ALA A 144 -30.26 6.94 20.83
N LYS A 145 -31.57 6.95 20.53
CA LYS A 145 -32.45 5.78 20.75
C LYS A 145 -31.96 4.54 20.02
N ARG A 146 -31.54 4.68 18.75
CA ARG A 146 -31.00 3.56 17.96
C ARG A 146 -29.70 3.02 18.55
N ARG A 147 -28.85 3.89 19.10
CA ARG A 147 -27.56 3.52 19.71
C ARG A 147 -27.66 3.06 21.15
N GLY A 148 -28.81 3.25 21.80
CA GLY A 148 -28.95 3.06 23.25
C GLY A 148 -28.22 4.13 24.05
N TRP A 149 -27.96 5.31 23.46
CA TRP A 149 -27.40 6.44 24.18
C TRP A 149 -28.47 7.13 25.04
N PRO A 150 -28.09 7.76 26.16
CA PRO A 150 -29.01 8.55 26.98
C PRO A 150 -29.65 9.65 26.14
N THR A 151 -31.00 9.68 26.09
CA THR A 151 -31.77 10.70 25.36
C THR A 151 -32.28 11.83 26.25
N GLU A 152 -32.30 11.59 27.56
CA GLU A 152 -32.65 12.57 28.57
C GLU A 152 -31.36 13.01 29.24
N LEU A 153 -30.95 14.27 28.99
CA LEU A 153 -30.21 15.00 30.02
C LEU A 153 -31.26 15.25 31.11
N GLU A 154 -31.37 14.34 32.07
CA GLU A 154 -32.01 14.63 33.35
C GLU A 154 -31.22 15.77 33.99
N VAL A 155 -31.54 17.01 33.59
CA VAL A 155 -31.20 18.17 34.39
C VAL A 155 -32.15 18.07 35.57
N GLU A 156 -31.66 17.49 36.67
CA GLU A 156 -32.33 17.53 37.97
C GLU A 156 -32.54 19.02 38.34
N GLN A 157 -33.66 19.59 37.91
CA GLN A 157 -34.23 20.76 38.55
C GLN A 157 -34.86 20.27 39.84
N GLU A 158 -34.20 20.56 40.96
CA GLU A 158 -34.83 20.54 42.27
C GLU A 158 -36.13 21.35 42.20
N ASP A 159 -37.26 20.65 42.26
CA ASP A 159 -38.50 21.28 42.73
C ASP A 159 -39.29 20.34 43.64
N VAL A 160 -39.87 20.99 44.64
CA VAL A 160 -40.25 20.47 45.94
C VAL A 160 -41.71 20.00 45.94
N MET A 161 -41.94 18.83 46.56
CA MET A 161 -43.20 18.32 47.15
C MET A 161 -44.39 17.92 46.25
N MET A 162 -44.78 16.63 46.30
CA MET A 162 -45.84 16.11 47.20
C MET A 162 -46.13 14.63 46.92
N THR A 163 -46.36 13.90 48.00
CA THR A 163 -46.63 12.47 48.19
C THR A 163 -47.93 11.93 47.58
N ALA A 164 -47.95 10.65 47.22
CA ALA A 164 -49.04 9.71 47.54
C ALA A 164 -48.59 8.23 47.45
N GLU A 165 -48.91 7.48 48.51
CA GLU A 165 -48.63 6.06 48.74
C GLU A 165 -49.54 5.10 47.93
N ALA A 166 -49.07 3.88 47.63
CA ALA A 166 -49.83 2.63 47.74
C ALA A 166 -48.98 1.35 47.48
N GLU A 167 -48.65 0.67 48.58
CA GLU A 167 -48.57 -0.78 48.89
C GLU A 167 -48.39 -1.89 47.82
N GLY A 168 -47.21 -2.55 47.85
CA GLY A 168 -46.90 -4.02 47.98
C GLY A 168 -47.38 -5.08 46.95
N PRO A 169 -46.94 -6.38 47.04
CA PRO A 169 -45.83 -6.99 47.81
C PRO A 169 -44.95 -8.07 47.07
N VAL A 170 -43.70 -8.24 47.56
CA VAL A 170 -42.90 -9.48 47.84
C VAL A 170 -42.69 -10.58 46.77
N VAL A 171 -41.43 -10.96 46.47
CA VAL A 171 -40.82 -12.32 46.59
C VAL A 171 -39.27 -12.24 46.62
N SER A 172 -38.68 -13.07 47.48
CA SER A 172 -37.27 -13.21 47.87
C SER A 172 -36.60 -14.43 47.21
N THR A 173 -35.27 -14.41 47.04
CA THR A 173 -34.26 -15.51 47.17
C THR A 173 -32.95 -15.06 46.49
N ASP A 174 -31.73 -15.46 46.81
CA ASP A 174 -31.01 -15.94 48.00
C ASP A 174 -29.53 -16.16 47.52
N GLU A 175 -28.59 -16.22 48.46
CA GLU A 175 -27.20 -16.75 48.35
C GLU A 175 -26.02 -15.91 47.79
N GLY A 176 -24.94 -15.88 48.60
CA GLY A 176 -23.57 -15.40 48.28
C GLY A 176 -22.72 -16.46 47.52
N PRO A 177 -21.36 -16.55 47.65
CA PRO A 177 -20.51 -16.09 48.74
C PRO A 177 -19.13 -15.44 48.37
N VAL A 178 -18.54 -14.88 49.44
CA VAL A 178 -17.13 -14.61 49.84
C VAL A 178 -15.98 -15.30 49.08
N VAL A 179 -14.91 -14.54 48.75
CA VAL A 179 -13.48 -14.95 48.90
C VAL A 179 -12.60 -13.73 49.21
N SER A 180 -11.75 -13.86 50.23
CA SER A 180 -10.67 -12.94 50.65
C SER A 180 -9.30 -13.56 50.35
N THR A 181 -8.25 -12.73 50.22
CA THR A 181 -6.81 -12.90 50.62
C THR A 181 -5.93 -11.95 49.79
N ALA A 182 -4.77 -11.42 50.20
CA ALA A 182 -4.04 -11.28 51.46
C ALA A 182 -2.79 -10.40 51.18
N GLU A 183 -2.36 -9.64 52.19
CA GLU A 183 -0.98 -9.35 52.65
C GLU A 183 0.14 -8.91 51.67
N ALA A 184 0.80 -7.79 51.99
CA ALA A 184 2.20 -7.79 52.51
C ALA A 184 2.79 -6.37 52.73
N GLU A 185 3.24 -6.15 53.98
CA GLU A 185 4.55 -5.61 54.41
C GLU A 185 4.89 -4.12 54.18
N GLU A 186 4.84 -3.32 55.25
CA GLU A 186 5.94 -2.88 56.13
C GLU A 186 6.84 -1.77 55.56
N ALA A 187 6.86 -0.61 56.24
CA ALA A 187 8.10 0.11 56.56
C ALA A 187 7.85 1.18 57.64
N VAL A 188 8.70 1.13 58.65
CA VAL A 188 8.87 2.00 59.82
C VAL A 188 9.70 3.24 59.42
N VAL A 189 9.53 4.40 60.12
CA VAL A 189 10.62 5.28 60.67
C VAL A 189 10.11 6.69 61.05
N SER A 190 10.07 6.92 62.38
CA SER A 190 10.63 8.00 63.22
C SER A 190 10.45 9.52 62.95
N THR A 191 9.67 10.16 63.84
CA THR A 191 9.94 11.30 64.76
C THR A 191 10.87 12.49 64.40
N ALA A 192 10.35 13.72 64.57
CA ALA A 192 10.95 14.89 65.27
C ALA A 192 9.89 16.03 65.33
N GLU A 193 9.34 16.39 66.50
CA GLU A 193 9.76 17.51 67.38
C GLU A 193 9.85 18.91 66.73
N ALA A 194 8.96 19.83 67.19
CA ALA A 194 9.18 21.27 67.43
C ALA A 194 7.80 21.96 67.58
N GLU A 195 7.34 22.26 68.79
CA GLU A 195 7.54 23.49 69.57
C GLU A 195 6.31 24.42 69.53
N GLU A 196 5.88 24.81 70.73
CA GLU A 196 4.70 25.62 71.06
C GLU A 196 4.81 27.08 70.56
N PRO A 197 3.74 27.89 70.67
CA PRO A 197 3.72 28.76 71.85
C PRO A 197 2.35 29.00 72.52
N VAL A 198 2.46 29.11 73.84
CA VAL A 198 1.57 29.65 74.88
C VAL A 198 1.30 31.16 74.70
N VAL A 199 0.08 31.66 75.01
CA VAL A 199 -0.26 32.95 75.71
C VAL A 199 -1.80 32.97 75.94
N SER A 200 -2.29 32.74 77.17
CA SER A 200 -2.75 33.72 78.20
C SER A 200 -4.05 34.46 77.85
N THR A 201 -5.22 34.06 78.38
CA THR A 201 -5.88 34.49 79.65
C THR A 201 -6.16 35.99 79.74
N ASP A 202 -7.44 36.35 79.83
CA ASP A 202 -7.91 37.30 80.84
C ASP A 202 -9.40 37.06 81.17
N GLU A 203 -9.63 36.93 82.47
CA GLU A 203 -10.91 36.75 83.14
C GLU A 203 -11.68 38.08 83.26
N ALA A 204 -13.00 38.02 83.24
CA ALA A 204 -13.85 39.04 83.84
C ALA A 204 -15.07 38.39 84.49
N GLU A 205 -15.21 38.64 85.79
CA GLU A 205 -16.10 37.99 86.75
C GLU A 205 -17.58 38.45 86.71
N GLY A 206 -18.45 37.52 87.11
CA GLY A 206 -19.70 37.77 87.84
C GLY A 206 -21.02 37.56 87.05
N PRO A 207 -22.18 37.33 87.70
CA PRO A 207 -22.47 37.06 89.11
C PRO A 207 -23.22 35.73 89.36
N VAL A 208 -23.17 35.27 90.62
CA VAL A 208 -23.81 34.06 91.16
C VAL A 208 -25.34 34.23 91.25
N VAL A 209 -26.10 33.33 90.62
CA VAL A 209 -27.54 33.13 90.87
C VAL A 209 -27.79 31.62 91.04
N SER A 210 -28.07 31.22 92.28
CA SER A 210 -28.59 29.90 92.62
C SER A 210 -30.04 29.76 92.13
N THR A 211 -30.27 28.85 91.19
CA THR A 211 -31.59 28.29 90.92
C THR A 211 -31.46 26.82 90.57
N ALA A 212 -32.18 25.99 91.33
CA ALA A 212 -32.19 24.54 91.24
C ALA A 212 -32.83 24.05 89.92
N GLU A 213 -32.02 23.94 88.86
CA GLU A 213 -32.31 23.22 87.60
C GLU A 213 -31.05 22.48 87.07
N GLU A 214 -30.22 21.95 87.96
CA GLU A 214 -28.87 21.44 87.66
C GLU A 214 -28.71 20.06 86.94
N PRO A 215 -29.70 19.17 86.76
CA PRO A 215 -29.44 17.92 86.04
C PRO A 215 -29.47 18.06 84.51
N ILE A 216 -30.24 19.01 83.95
CA ILE A 216 -30.46 19.10 82.49
C ILE A 216 -29.35 19.89 81.80
N ILE A 217 -28.81 20.93 82.43
CA ILE A 217 -27.75 21.77 81.84
C ILE A 217 -26.41 21.01 81.76
N ASN A 218 -26.09 20.19 82.77
CA ASN A 218 -24.89 19.35 82.76
C ASN A 218 -24.93 18.26 81.68
N GLU A 219 -26.11 17.72 81.38
CA GLU A 219 -26.31 16.72 80.34
C GLU A 219 -26.15 17.33 78.93
N ILE A 220 -26.62 18.57 78.74
CA ILE A 220 -26.44 19.33 77.49
C ILE A 220 -24.97 19.68 77.25
N VAL A 221 -24.23 20.09 78.28
CA VAL A 221 -22.79 20.39 78.18
C VAL A 221 -22.00 19.12 77.82
N GLY A 222 -22.28 17.99 78.48
CA GLY A 222 -21.65 16.71 78.17
C GLY A 222 -21.92 16.23 76.73
N TYR A 223 -23.15 16.44 76.22
CA TYR A 223 -23.48 16.09 74.84
C TYR A 223 -22.73 16.97 73.81
N GLN A 224 -22.56 18.26 74.10
CA GLN A 224 -21.80 19.18 73.24
C GLN A 224 -20.31 18.83 73.18
N GLU A 225 -19.71 18.40 74.29
CA GLU A 225 -18.31 17.95 74.34
C GLU A 225 -18.09 16.66 73.54
N ILE A 226 -18.99 15.69 73.68
CA ILE A 226 -18.93 14.43 72.89
C ILE A 226 -19.02 14.74 71.38
N ARG A 227 -19.88 15.67 70.98
CA ARG A 227 -20.02 16.06 69.56
C ARG A 227 -18.77 16.76 69.03
N ARG A 228 -18.14 17.64 69.83
CA ARG A 228 -16.88 18.29 69.44
C ARG A 228 -15.75 17.26 69.30
N ARG A 229 -15.66 16.29 70.21
CA ARG A 229 -14.65 15.23 70.14
C ARG A 229 -14.82 14.36 68.90
N LYS A 230 -16.04 13.90 68.61
CA LYS A 230 -16.34 13.14 67.38
C LYS A 230 -15.98 13.91 66.11
N TYR A 231 -16.30 15.20 66.07
CA TYR A 231 -15.95 16.05 64.92
C TYR A 231 -14.43 16.21 64.75
N GLN A 232 -13.68 16.35 65.85
CA GLN A 232 -12.23 16.41 65.80
C GLN A 232 -11.60 15.08 65.36
N GLU A 233 -12.08 13.96 65.89
CA GLU A 233 -11.64 12.60 65.48
C GLU A 233 -11.92 12.35 63.99
N GLU A 234 -13.08 12.76 63.48
CA GLU A 234 -13.46 12.63 62.07
C GLU A 234 -12.58 13.51 61.17
N LYS A 235 -12.31 14.75 61.57
CA LYS A 235 -11.43 15.66 60.84
C LYS A 235 -9.97 15.19 60.83
N GLU A 236 -9.50 14.60 61.92
CA GLU A 236 -8.15 14.01 61.99
C GLU A 236 -8.04 12.77 61.09
N LYS A 237 -9.07 11.92 61.10
CA LYS A 237 -9.16 10.78 60.19
C LYS A 237 -9.15 11.22 58.73
N GLU A 238 -9.92 12.24 58.37
CA GLU A 238 -9.95 12.79 57.02
C GLU A 238 -8.56 13.31 56.58
N ARG A 239 -7.84 14.02 57.46
CA ARG A 239 -6.47 14.47 57.19
C ARG A 239 -5.51 13.31 56.97
N LEU A 240 -5.62 12.25 57.77
CA LEU A 240 -4.78 11.05 57.62
C LEU A 240 -5.05 10.35 56.29
N ASP A 241 -6.33 10.22 55.90
CA ASP A 241 -6.73 9.60 54.65
C ASP A 241 -6.27 10.43 53.43
N GLN A 242 -6.36 11.76 53.50
CA GLN A 242 -5.80 12.66 52.49
C GLN A 242 -4.28 12.52 52.37
N GLN A 243 -3.56 12.41 53.49
CA GLN A 243 -2.11 12.22 53.49
C GLN A 243 -1.71 10.86 52.88
N ARG A 244 -2.48 9.80 53.17
CA ARG A 244 -2.29 8.47 52.56
C ARG A 244 -2.56 8.49 51.06
N ALA A 245 -3.63 9.16 50.62
CA ALA A 245 -3.94 9.31 49.20
C ALA A 245 -2.85 10.06 48.43
N LEU A 246 -2.30 11.13 49.02
CA LEU A 246 -1.17 11.87 48.44
C LEU A 246 0.10 11.02 48.37
N ALA A 247 0.41 10.26 49.43
CA ALA A 247 1.55 9.35 49.43
C ALA A 247 1.43 8.25 48.36
N ALA A 248 0.22 7.68 48.20
CA ALA A 248 -0.05 6.69 47.16
C ALA A 248 0.12 7.28 45.75
N LYS A 249 -0.35 8.52 45.52
CA LYS A 249 -0.17 9.22 44.24
C LYS A 249 1.30 9.47 43.92
N HIS A 250 2.10 9.86 44.91
CA HIS A 250 3.55 10.03 44.73
C HIS A 250 4.26 8.70 44.43
N ALA A 251 3.91 7.62 45.15
CA ALA A 251 4.47 6.30 44.89
C ALA A 251 4.15 5.79 43.47
N GLU A 252 2.95 6.06 42.98
CA GLU A 252 2.54 5.73 41.61
C GLU A 252 3.29 6.57 40.57
N GLN A 253 3.46 7.88 40.81
CA GLN A 253 4.25 8.73 39.92
C GLN A 253 5.71 8.26 39.81
N ASP A 254 6.32 7.84 40.92
CA ASP A 254 7.67 7.28 40.92
C ASP A 254 7.77 5.95 40.17
N ARG A 255 6.71 5.13 40.21
CA ARG A 255 6.61 3.90 39.42
C ARG A 255 6.60 4.22 37.92
N VAL A 256 5.76 5.15 37.49
CA VAL A 256 5.67 5.60 36.09
C VAL A 256 6.99 6.21 35.62
N ASN A 257 7.63 7.05 36.44
CA ASN A 257 8.92 7.66 36.10
C ASN A 257 10.03 6.61 35.92
N ARG A 258 10.06 5.56 36.75
CA ARG A 258 10.99 4.43 36.58
C ARG A 258 10.74 3.67 35.28
N GLU A 259 9.48 3.46 34.92
CA GLU A 259 9.10 2.77 33.68
C GLU A 259 9.51 3.56 32.44
N ILE A 260 9.26 4.87 32.42
CA ILE A 260 9.70 5.78 31.35
C ILE A 260 11.23 5.74 31.21
N HIS A 261 11.97 5.75 32.32
CA HIS A 261 13.44 5.67 32.28
C HIS A 261 13.93 4.35 31.68
N LEU A 262 13.33 3.22 32.05
CA LEU A 262 13.66 1.91 31.50
C LEU A 262 13.33 1.82 30.00
N GLN A 263 12.20 2.38 29.57
CA GLN A 263 11.81 2.43 28.16
C GLN A 263 12.79 3.27 27.34
N SER A 264 13.22 4.41 27.86
CA SER A 264 14.24 5.26 27.23
C SER A 264 15.57 4.52 27.05
N GLN A 265 16.03 3.78 28.06
CA GLN A 265 17.25 2.97 27.94
C GLN A 265 17.14 1.85 26.89
N ARG A 266 15.96 1.23 26.75
CA ARG A 266 15.71 0.20 25.72
C ARG A 266 15.79 0.79 24.32
N LEU A 267 15.18 1.95 24.09
CA LEU A 267 15.22 2.64 22.80
C LEU A 267 16.65 3.04 22.41
N GLU A 268 17.44 3.55 23.36
CA GLU A 268 18.86 3.88 23.11
C GLU A 268 19.72 2.64 22.80
N ALA A 269 19.42 1.49 23.43
CA ALA A 269 20.10 0.24 23.13
C ALA A 269 19.74 -0.26 21.72
N GLU A 270 18.46 -0.18 21.34
CA GLU A 270 17.98 -0.57 20.01
C GLU A 270 18.56 0.31 18.91
N GLN A 271 18.64 1.63 19.13
CA GLN A 271 19.29 2.55 18.18
C GLN A 271 20.76 2.20 17.95
N ARG A 272 21.52 1.94 19.03
CA ARG A 272 22.92 1.51 18.93
C ARG A 272 23.07 0.19 18.17
N GLU A 273 22.15 -0.74 18.34
CA GLU A 273 22.16 -1.99 17.58
C GLU A 273 21.86 -1.77 16.09
N ARG A 274 20.88 -0.91 15.77
CA ARG A 274 20.55 -0.53 14.39
C ARG A 274 21.73 0.14 13.70
N GLU A 275 22.41 1.08 14.35
CA GLU A 275 23.63 1.73 13.82
C GLU A 275 24.74 0.70 13.54
N ARG A 276 24.94 -0.26 14.45
CA ARG A 276 25.91 -1.34 14.26
C ARG A 276 25.57 -2.22 13.05
N ARG A 277 24.29 -2.54 12.84
CA ARG A 277 23.83 -3.31 11.67
C ARG A 277 24.06 -2.54 10.37
N ASN A 278 23.74 -1.24 10.35
CA ASN A 278 23.96 -0.38 9.19
C ASN A 278 25.44 -0.31 8.81
N LEU A 279 26.33 -0.13 9.80
CA LEU A 279 27.77 -0.09 9.57
C LEU A 279 28.31 -1.41 9.01
N LEU A 280 27.81 -2.55 9.49
CA LEU A 280 28.16 -3.87 8.96
C LEU A 280 27.67 -4.04 7.51
N GLN A 281 26.46 -3.57 7.20
CA GLN A 281 25.88 -3.62 5.87
C GLN A 281 26.67 -2.76 4.87
N GLU A 282 27.05 -1.54 5.26
CA GLU A 282 27.92 -0.68 4.45
C GLU A 282 29.28 -1.34 4.17
N GLN A 283 29.86 -2.01 5.17
CA GLN A 283 31.11 -2.74 5.00
C GLN A 283 30.97 -3.89 3.98
N GLN A 284 29.86 -4.63 4.04
CA GLN A 284 29.56 -5.69 3.06
C GLN A 284 29.37 -5.12 1.65
N GLN A 285 28.63 -4.02 1.50
CA GLN A 285 28.44 -3.36 0.20
C GLN A 285 29.77 -2.91 -0.41
N ARG A 286 30.69 -2.35 0.38
CA ARG A 286 32.03 -1.99 -0.09
C ARG A 286 32.83 -3.21 -0.56
N GLN A 287 32.71 -4.35 0.12
CA GLN A 287 33.36 -5.59 -0.31
C GLN A 287 32.79 -6.11 -1.63
N ILE A 288 31.46 -6.08 -1.81
CA ILE A 288 30.79 -6.48 -3.06
C ILE A 288 31.25 -5.59 -4.21
N LEU A 289 31.27 -4.27 -4.00
CA LEU A 289 31.71 -3.32 -5.02
C LEU A 289 33.17 -3.56 -5.43
N ALA A 290 34.06 -3.81 -4.45
CA ALA A 290 35.46 -4.14 -4.72
C ALA A 290 35.61 -5.44 -5.54
N LEU A 291 34.82 -6.46 -5.24
CA LEU A 291 34.80 -7.72 -6.01
C LEU A 291 34.28 -7.51 -7.44
N GLN A 292 33.23 -6.72 -7.63
CA GLN A 292 32.70 -6.39 -8.95
C GLN A 292 33.73 -5.63 -9.80
N GLN A 293 34.42 -4.65 -9.21
CA GLN A 293 35.51 -3.94 -9.89
C GLN A 293 36.66 -4.88 -10.27
N LEU A 294 37.02 -5.82 -9.40
CA LEU A 294 38.03 -6.83 -9.69
C LEU A 294 37.60 -7.72 -10.86
N GLN A 295 36.36 -8.19 -10.88
CA GLN A 295 35.82 -9.00 -11.97
C GLN A 295 35.77 -8.22 -13.29
N ALA A 296 35.36 -6.95 -13.28
CA ALA A 296 35.36 -6.09 -14.46
C ALA A 296 36.79 -5.92 -15.03
N ASN A 297 37.77 -5.67 -14.15
CA ASN A 297 39.17 -5.56 -14.55
C ASN A 297 39.72 -6.88 -15.12
N LEU A 298 39.35 -8.03 -14.56
CA LEU A 298 39.71 -9.34 -15.10
C LEU A 298 39.09 -9.58 -16.47
N ARG A 299 37.79 -9.29 -16.65
CA ARG A 299 37.11 -9.38 -17.96
C ARG A 299 37.77 -8.48 -19.00
N HIS A 300 38.13 -7.25 -18.63
CA HIS A 300 38.84 -6.34 -19.51
C HIS A 300 40.22 -6.88 -19.90
N ARG A 301 40.98 -7.45 -18.96
CA ARG A 301 42.26 -8.11 -19.27
C ARG A 301 42.09 -9.32 -20.18
N ILE A 302 41.07 -10.16 -19.96
CA ILE A 302 40.77 -11.30 -20.83
C ILE A 302 40.42 -10.79 -22.24
N ARG A 303 39.60 -9.74 -22.37
CA ARG A 303 39.31 -9.11 -23.66
C ARG A 303 40.56 -8.58 -24.34
N GLN A 304 41.51 -7.97 -23.61
CA GLN A 304 42.77 -7.50 -24.18
C GLN A 304 43.74 -8.63 -24.55
N GLN A 305 43.71 -9.75 -23.81
CA GLN A 305 44.53 -10.93 -24.11
C GLN A 305 43.91 -11.82 -25.21
N HIS A 306 42.61 -11.71 -25.46
CA HIS A 306 41.89 -12.43 -26.51
C HIS A 306 41.42 -11.54 -27.67
N SER A 307 41.77 -10.24 -27.69
CA SER A 307 41.64 -9.38 -28.87
C SER A 307 42.69 -9.69 -29.95
N VAL A 308 43.50 -10.73 -29.75
CA VAL A 308 44.28 -11.38 -30.80
C VAL A 308 43.36 -12.34 -31.54
N SER A 309 42.62 -11.81 -32.52
CA SER A 309 42.37 -12.48 -33.80
C SER A 309 41.75 -13.88 -33.77
N LEU A 310 40.68 -14.08 -33.01
CA LEU A 310 39.85 -15.30 -33.04
C LEU A 310 38.38 -15.03 -33.41
N VAL A 311 38.08 -13.83 -33.93
CA VAL A 311 36.92 -13.71 -34.84
C VAL A 311 37.42 -14.22 -36.17
N ASP A 312 37.22 -15.52 -36.34
CA ASP A 312 37.57 -16.30 -37.51
C ASP A 312 37.34 -15.51 -38.79
N GLN A 313 38.33 -15.59 -39.68
CA GLN A 313 38.13 -15.31 -41.09
C GLN A 313 37.07 -16.29 -41.57
N ILE A 314 35.79 -15.89 -41.48
CA ILE A 314 34.70 -16.61 -42.13
C ILE A 314 35.06 -16.58 -43.60
N ASP A 315 35.45 -17.74 -44.12
CA ASP A 315 35.73 -17.95 -45.52
C ASP A 315 34.57 -17.34 -46.33
N PRO A 316 34.82 -16.38 -47.25
CA PRO A 316 33.76 -15.61 -47.91
C PRO A 316 32.79 -16.46 -48.75
N SER A 317 33.05 -17.76 -48.91
CA SER A 317 32.17 -18.69 -49.62
C SER A 317 31.53 -19.73 -48.72
N LEU A 318 30.23 -19.98 -48.94
CA LEU A 318 29.50 -21.08 -48.30
C LEU A 318 30.17 -22.42 -48.63
N PRO A 319 30.28 -23.35 -47.65
CA PRO A 319 30.78 -24.68 -47.91
C PRO A 319 29.90 -25.38 -48.95
N SER A 320 30.51 -26.11 -49.88
CA SER A 320 29.77 -26.92 -50.86
C SER A 320 29.66 -28.37 -50.39
N LEU A 321 28.46 -28.94 -50.46
CA LEU A 321 28.20 -30.37 -50.24
C LEU A 321 28.39 -31.22 -51.51
N GLY A 322 28.72 -30.59 -52.64
CA GLY A 322 28.78 -31.25 -53.94
C GLY A 322 27.40 -31.48 -54.55
N GLU A 323 27.25 -32.62 -55.22
CA GLU A 323 26.04 -32.97 -55.96
C GLU A 323 25.06 -33.77 -55.11
N ILE A 324 23.80 -33.35 -55.08
CA ILE A 324 22.69 -34.07 -54.44
C ILE A 324 21.64 -34.33 -55.50
N GLU A 325 21.16 -35.57 -55.61
CA GLU A 325 20.09 -35.94 -56.53
C GLU A 325 18.73 -35.60 -55.91
N ILE A 326 17.99 -34.68 -56.54
CA ILE A 326 16.59 -34.39 -56.21
C ILE A 326 15.72 -35.12 -57.23
N LYS A 327 14.81 -35.98 -56.77
CA LYS A 327 13.90 -36.70 -57.67
C LYS A 327 12.81 -35.78 -58.19
N ASP A 328 12.29 -36.08 -59.38
CA ASP A 328 11.17 -35.35 -60.00
C ASP A 328 9.86 -35.42 -59.18
N THR A 329 9.77 -36.27 -58.16
CA THR A 329 8.61 -36.41 -57.27
C THR A 329 8.77 -35.73 -55.91
N GLU A 330 9.93 -35.13 -55.62
CA GLU A 330 10.14 -34.46 -54.33
C GLU A 330 9.31 -33.18 -54.24
N GLU A 331 8.59 -33.01 -53.14
CA GLU A 331 7.82 -31.81 -52.82
C GLU A 331 8.56 -31.00 -51.76
N GLY A 332 8.47 -29.67 -51.88
CA GLY A 332 8.94 -28.71 -50.89
C GLY A 332 7.79 -27.86 -50.38
N TYR A 333 7.90 -27.40 -49.13
CA TYR A 333 6.91 -26.54 -48.51
C TYR A 333 7.20 -25.06 -48.83
N ASP A 334 6.26 -24.41 -49.49
CA ASP A 334 6.17 -22.97 -49.66
C ASP A 334 5.12 -22.41 -48.69
N PRO A 335 5.43 -21.38 -47.87
CA PRO A 335 4.46 -20.81 -46.93
C PRO A 335 3.20 -20.19 -47.57
N ILE A 336 3.23 -19.90 -48.88
CA ILE A 336 2.14 -19.30 -49.65
C ILE A 336 1.39 -20.37 -50.44
N GLU A 337 2.11 -21.21 -51.19
CA GLU A 337 1.50 -22.20 -52.11
C GLU A 337 1.27 -23.58 -51.48
N GLY A 338 1.88 -23.88 -50.32
CA GLY A 338 1.87 -25.20 -49.70
C GLY A 338 2.91 -26.13 -50.30
N ASN A 339 2.58 -27.43 -50.43
CA ASN A 339 3.51 -28.39 -51.03
C ASN A 339 3.54 -28.22 -52.55
N VAL A 340 4.73 -27.94 -53.10
CA VAL A 340 4.95 -27.80 -54.54
C VAL A 340 6.18 -28.60 -54.96
N ASN A 341 6.22 -29.00 -56.22
CA ASN A 341 7.37 -29.76 -56.74
C ASN A 341 8.65 -28.91 -56.73
N VAL A 342 9.72 -29.44 -56.12
CA VAL A 342 10.97 -28.70 -55.89
C VAL A 342 11.62 -28.26 -57.21
N LEU A 343 11.65 -29.15 -58.21
CA LEU A 343 12.31 -28.88 -59.49
C LEU A 343 11.48 -27.97 -60.38
N GLU A 344 10.15 -28.08 -60.34
CA GLU A 344 9.25 -27.16 -61.02
C GLU A 344 9.39 -25.73 -60.47
N PHE A 345 9.41 -25.59 -59.14
CA PHE A 345 9.62 -24.30 -58.47
C PHE A 345 10.96 -23.66 -58.87
N ALA A 346 12.07 -24.42 -58.79
CA ALA A 346 13.40 -23.91 -59.14
C ALA A 346 13.50 -23.48 -60.63
N LYS A 347 12.80 -24.18 -61.53
CA LYS A 347 12.70 -23.83 -62.96
C LYS A 347 11.83 -22.61 -63.21
N ARG A 348 10.73 -22.46 -62.48
CA ARG A 348 9.80 -21.32 -62.59
C ARG A 348 10.47 -20.02 -62.15
N GLU A 349 11.31 -20.07 -61.12
CA GLU A 349 11.94 -18.90 -60.49
C GLU A 349 13.47 -18.94 -60.56
N VAL A 350 14.05 -19.08 -61.76
CA VAL A 350 15.50 -19.28 -61.97
C VAL A 350 16.39 -18.29 -61.23
N ASN A 351 15.98 -17.02 -61.14
CA ASN A 351 16.81 -15.96 -60.53
C ASN A 351 16.49 -15.70 -59.05
N ASP A 352 15.29 -16.06 -58.60
CA ASP A 352 14.75 -15.63 -57.30
C ASP A 352 14.43 -16.80 -56.36
N GLY A 353 14.08 -17.97 -56.91
CA GLY A 353 13.73 -19.16 -56.16
C GLY A 353 14.93 -19.77 -55.45
N LEU A 354 14.75 -20.05 -54.16
CA LEU A 354 15.69 -20.71 -53.27
C LEU A 354 15.06 -21.98 -52.70
N VAL A 355 15.84 -23.05 -52.67
CA VAL A 355 15.46 -24.34 -52.12
C VAL A 355 16.37 -24.65 -50.94
N PHE A 356 15.78 -24.75 -49.76
CA PHE A 356 16.46 -25.13 -48.52
C PHE A 356 16.11 -26.57 -48.14
N ARG A 357 17.09 -27.44 -48.09
CA ARG A 357 16.97 -28.79 -47.53
C ARG A 357 17.27 -28.75 -46.03
N CYS A 358 16.36 -29.27 -45.21
CA CYS A 358 16.58 -29.45 -43.77
C CYS A 358 16.20 -30.89 -43.41
N GLY A 359 17.21 -31.73 -43.19
CA GLY A 359 17.03 -33.18 -43.06
C GLY A 359 16.52 -33.80 -44.37
N ASP A 360 15.34 -34.41 -44.32
CA ASP A 360 14.70 -35.08 -45.46
C ASP A 360 13.59 -34.25 -46.12
N SER A 361 13.43 -32.98 -45.71
CA SER A 361 12.38 -32.09 -46.22
C SER A 361 12.98 -30.87 -46.92
N TYR A 362 12.23 -30.36 -47.90
CA TYR A 362 12.57 -29.15 -48.66
C TYR A 362 11.64 -28.00 -48.31
N TYR A 363 12.19 -26.80 -48.27
CA TYR A 363 11.51 -25.55 -47.95
C TYR A 363 11.86 -24.52 -49.02
N LEU A 364 10.86 -23.76 -49.45
CA LEU A 364 10.96 -22.90 -50.61
C LEU A 364 10.79 -21.45 -50.18
N ALA A 365 11.63 -20.58 -50.73
CA ALA A 365 11.57 -19.15 -50.48
C ALA A 365 12.10 -18.39 -51.69
N SER A 366 11.83 -17.08 -51.74
CA SER A 366 12.42 -16.19 -52.73
C SER A 366 13.50 -15.30 -52.12
N ARG A 367 14.48 -14.87 -52.92
CA ARG A 367 15.51 -13.92 -52.48
C ARG A 367 14.88 -12.60 -52.08
N ASP A 368 13.90 -12.13 -52.83
CA ASP A 368 13.24 -10.86 -52.53
C ASP A 368 12.50 -10.89 -51.19
N ARG A 369 11.88 -12.02 -50.83
CA ARG A 369 11.31 -12.21 -49.49
C ARG A 369 12.39 -12.18 -48.40
N ILE A 370 13.51 -12.87 -48.57
CA ILE A 370 14.58 -12.84 -47.57
C ILE A 370 15.18 -11.42 -47.46
N LYS A 371 15.36 -10.70 -48.58
CA LYS A 371 15.88 -9.33 -48.59
C LYS A 371 15.01 -8.35 -47.82
N SER A 372 13.68 -8.49 -47.85
CA SER A 372 12.79 -7.62 -47.06
C SER A 372 12.91 -7.88 -45.56
N MET A 373 13.40 -9.05 -45.16
CA MET A 373 13.47 -9.49 -43.76
C MET A 373 14.83 -9.24 -43.09
N ILE A 374 15.86 -8.84 -43.85
CA ILE A 374 17.21 -8.58 -43.32
C ILE A 374 17.55 -7.08 -43.19
N GLN A 375 16.55 -6.20 -43.26
CA GLN A 375 16.75 -4.76 -43.15
C GLN A 375 16.83 -4.36 -41.67
N LEU A 376 18.02 -3.95 -41.23
CA LEU A 376 18.26 -3.50 -39.85
C LEU A 376 17.41 -2.26 -39.53
N GLY A 377 16.76 -2.27 -38.37
CA GLY A 377 15.93 -1.15 -37.92
C GLY A 377 14.66 -0.94 -38.74
N GLU A 378 14.24 -1.92 -39.56
CA GLU A 378 12.88 -1.96 -40.11
C GLU A 378 12.00 -2.84 -39.22
N LYS A 379 10.74 -2.46 -39.07
CA LYS A 379 9.76 -3.30 -38.37
C LYS A 379 9.58 -4.61 -39.14
N ASP A 380 9.37 -5.70 -38.40
CA ASP A 380 9.17 -7.05 -38.95
C ASP A 380 10.42 -7.66 -39.62
N ASN A 381 11.60 -7.10 -39.38
CA ASN A 381 12.83 -7.80 -39.72
C ASN A 381 12.99 -9.09 -38.90
N SER A 382 13.78 -10.03 -39.42
CA SER A 382 14.06 -11.33 -38.81
C SER A 382 15.48 -11.41 -38.27
N LEU A 383 16.02 -10.28 -37.79
CA LEU A 383 17.36 -10.20 -37.24
C LEU A 383 17.32 -10.32 -35.71
N PHE A 384 18.28 -11.09 -35.21
CA PHE A 384 18.40 -11.42 -33.80
C PHE A 384 19.84 -11.34 -33.35
N TYR A 385 20.03 -11.07 -32.06
CA TYR A 385 21.32 -11.02 -31.40
C TYR A 385 21.33 -12.04 -30.27
N GLY A 386 22.44 -12.73 -30.09
CA GLY A 386 22.56 -13.73 -29.02
C GLY A 386 22.79 -13.06 -27.67
N CYS A 387 22.20 -13.61 -26.60
CA CYS A 387 22.37 -13.13 -25.24
C CYS A 387 23.44 -13.96 -24.50
N ILE A 388 24.32 -13.31 -23.74
CA ILE A 388 25.37 -13.95 -22.95
C ILE A 388 24.79 -14.68 -21.73
N CYS A 389 23.70 -14.15 -21.18
CA CYS A 389 22.96 -14.75 -20.09
C CYS A 389 21.46 -14.46 -20.22
N GLU A 390 20.67 -15.16 -19.42
CA GLU A 390 19.30 -14.79 -19.12
C GLU A 390 19.29 -13.47 -18.34
N ILE A 391 18.35 -12.57 -18.65
CA ILE A 391 18.22 -11.31 -17.91
C ILE A 391 17.07 -11.48 -16.91
N ASP A 392 17.44 -11.58 -15.64
CA ASP A 392 16.51 -11.57 -14.53
C ASP A 392 15.91 -10.17 -14.37
N GLY A 393 14.58 -10.04 -14.53
CA GLY A 393 13.89 -8.77 -14.31
C GLY A 393 12.60 -8.62 -15.13
N ASP A 394 11.82 -7.59 -14.81
CA ASP A 394 10.63 -7.23 -15.57
C ASP A 394 11.02 -6.42 -16.82
N TRP A 395 10.91 -7.04 -17.99
CA TRP A 395 11.27 -6.44 -19.28
C TRP A 395 10.32 -5.33 -19.75
N THR A 396 9.20 -5.15 -19.06
CA THR A 396 8.33 -3.99 -19.30
C THR A 396 8.91 -2.71 -18.68
N GLN A 397 9.90 -2.84 -17.79
CA GLN A 397 10.54 -1.72 -17.12
C GLN A 397 11.75 -1.22 -17.91
N PRO A 398 11.82 0.10 -18.24
CA PRO A 398 12.96 0.68 -18.95
C PRO A 398 14.31 0.45 -18.26
N GLN A 399 14.33 0.32 -16.94
CA GLN A 399 15.54 0.07 -16.15
C GLN A 399 16.19 -1.27 -16.51
N THR A 400 15.39 -2.28 -16.86
CA THR A 400 15.88 -3.61 -17.27
C THR A 400 16.63 -3.52 -18.61
N TRP A 401 16.35 -2.51 -19.43
CA TRP A 401 16.94 -2.36 -20.75
C TRP A 401 18.34 -1.76 -20.73
N GLU A 402 18.71 -1.06 -19.67
CA GLU A 402 20.10 -0.62 -19.48
C GLU A 402 21.06 -1.83 -19.43
N PHE A 403 20.56 -3.01 -19.04
CA PHE A 403 21.35 -4.25 -19.04
C PHE A 403 21.47 -4.91 -20.42
N LEU A 404 20.65 -4.52 -21.42
CA LEU A 404 20.71 -5.11 -22.77
C LEU A 404 22.07 -4.88 -23.43
N GLU A 405 22.63 -3.69 -23.31
CA GLU A 405 23.93 -3.35 -23.91
C GLU A 405 25.06 -4.24 -23.37
N HIS A 406 24.93 -4.71 -22.13
CA HIS A 406 25.92 -5.56 -21.49
C HIS A 406 25.66 -7.06 -21.64
N THR A 407 24.43 -7.43 -22.05
CA THR A 407 24.00 -8.83 -22.13
C THR A 407 23.94 -9.33 -23.56
N VAL A 408 23.67 -8.45 -24.53
CA VAL A 408 23.52 -8.82 -25.94
C VAL A 408 24.87 -8.83 -26.66
N MET A 409 25.15 -9.89 -27.39
CA MET A 409 26.26 -10.00 -28.33
C MET A 409 25.88 -9.33 -29.64
N ILE A 410 26.37 -8.11 -29.85
CA ILE A 410 26.09 -7.30 -31.06
C ILE A 410 26.68 -7.98 -32.32
N ASN A 411 27.70 -8.82 -32.16
CA ASN A 411 28.33 -9.57 -33.24
C ASN A 411 28.65 -10.99 -32.73
N PRO A 412 28.22 -12.06 -33.43
CA PRO A 412 27.51 -12.08 -34.71
C PRO A 412 26.01 -11.81 -34.63
N ILE A 413 25.44 -11.38 -35.76
CA ILE A 413 24.00 -11.22 -35.96
C ILE A 413 23.43 -12.50 -36.56
N TYR A 414 22.27 -12.91 -36.08
CA TYR A 414 21.57 -14.11 -36.50
C TYR A 414 20.31 -13.76 -37.29
N TYR A 415 19.92 -14.64 -38.21
CA TYR A 415 18.68 -14.56 -38.97
C TYR A 415 17.72 -15.65 -38.49
N ASN A 416 16.48 -15.27 -38.15
CA ASN A 416 15.43 -16.22 -37.80
C ASN A 416 14.81 -16.83 -39.06
N ILE A 417 15.36 -17.97 -39.48
CA ILE A 417 14.96 -18.67 -40.70
C ILE A 417 13.61 -19.38 -40.57
N GLN A 418 13.08 -19.57 -39.35
CA GLN A 418 11.76 -20.16 -39.11
C GLN A 418 10.63 -19.40 -39.83
N GLN A 419 10.83 -18.10 -40.07
CA GLN A 419 9.87 -17.25 -40.78
C GLN A 419 9.66 -17.65 -42.26
N LEU A 420 10.53 -18.51 -42.79
CA LEU A 420 10.38 -19.14 -44.10
C LEU A 420 9.68 -20.51 -44.02
N GLY A 421 9.16 -20.90 -42.85
CA GLY A 421 8.46 -22.17 -42.62
C GLY A 421 9.36 -23.33 -42.18
N LEU A 422 10.66 -23.09 -41.94
CA LEU A 422 11.59 -24.13 -41.51
C LEU A 422 11.37 -24.54 -40.05
N PRO A 423 11.68 -25.79 -39.66
CA PRO A 423 11.52 -26.29 -38.29
C PRO A 423 12.66 -25.87 -37.36
N ILE A 424 13.57 -25.01 -37.83
CA ILE A 424 14.75 -24.52 -37.12
C ILE A 424 14.71 -22.98 -37.07
N ARG A 425 15.32 -22.39 -36.06
CA ARG A 425 15.20 -20.95 -35.83
C ARG A 425 16.36 -20.14 -36.38
N TYR A 426 17.60 -20.43 -36.01
CA TYR A 426 18.69 -19.47 -36.22
C TYR A 426 19.80 -19.98 -37.14
N VAL A 427 20.24 -19.10 -38.03
CA VAL A 427 21.45 -19.20 -38.85
C VAL A 427 22.24 -17.89 -38.78
N TYR A 428 23.50 -17.88 -39.21
CA TYR A 428 24.29 -16.66 -39.27
C TYR A 428 23.80 -15.72 -40.38
N LEU A 429 23.62 -14.43 -40.07
CA LEU A 429 23.20 -13.43 -41.05
C LEU A 429 24.16 -13.35 -42.24
N ASP A 430 25.46 -13.48 -42.00
CA ASP A 430 26.45 -13.39 -43.07
C ASP A 430 26.35 -14.55 -44.06
N GLU A 431 25.96 -15.75 -43.62
CA GLU A 431 25.66 -16.86 -44.53
C GLU A 431 24.41 -16.57 -45.36
N VAL A 432 23.37 -15.96 -44.78
CA VAL A 432 22.18 -15.53 -45.52
C VAL A 432 22.53 -14.48 -46.58
N LYS A 433 23.42 -13.53 -46.27
CA LYS A 433 23.92 -12.57 -47.27
C LYS A 433 24.68 -13.27 -48.40
N GLN A 434 25.48 -14.29 -48.08
CA GLN A 434 26.16 -15.10 -49.09
C GLN A 434 25.16 -15.89 -49.96
N VAL A 435 24.11 -16.47 -49.36
CA VAL A 435 22.99 -17.09 -50.10
C VAL A 435 22.42 -16.08 -51.08
N LEU A 436 22.10 -14.86 -50.62
CA LEU A 436 21.50 -13.80 -51.43
C LEU A 436 22.39 -13.31 -52.57
N ALA A 437 23.71 -13.29 -52.38
CA ALA A 437 24.69 -12.87 -53.39
C ALA A 437 25.09 -13.99 -54.36
N SER A 438 24.93 -15.24 -53.95
CA SER A 438 25.30 -16.44 -54.70
C SER A 438 24.35 -16.72 -55.86
N PRO A 439 24.85 -17.22 -57.02
CA PRO A 439 24.00 -17.68 -58.12
C PRO A 439 23.34 -19.04 -57.87
N HIS A 440 23.73 -19.77 -56.81
CA HIS A 440 23.14 -21.08 -56.49
C HIS A 440 21.68 -20.95 -56.02
N GLN A 441 20.85 -21.93 -56.35
CA GLN A 441 19.46 -22.01 -55.88
C GLN A 441 19.27 -23.02 -54.74
N PHE A 442 20.18 -23.97 -54.57
CA PHE A 442 20.01 -25.10 -53.65
C PHE A 442 20.97 -25.02 -52.46
N TYR A 443 20.41 -25.13 -51.26
CA TYR A 443 21.13 -24.99 -50.00
C TYR A 443 20.68 -26.06 -49.00
N SER A 444 21.61 -26.63 -48.24
CA SER A 444 21.34 -27.52 -47.11
C SER A 444 21.57 -26.77 -45.82
N ILE A 445 20.70 -26.96 -44.84
CA ILE A 445 20.87 -26.40 -43.50
C ILE A 445 21.10 -27.54 -42.53
N GLU A 446 22.29 -27.52 -41.93
CA GLU A 446 22.78 -28.62 -41.12
C GLU A 446 23.20 -28.12 -39.74
N LYS A 447 22.94 -28.95 -38.74
CA LYS A 447 23.49 -28.73 -37.41
C LYS A 447 25.00 -28.96 -37.48
N PRO A 448 25.84 -27.98 -37.10
CA PRO A 448 27.29 -28.17 -37.13
C PRO A 448 27.72 -29.25 -36.13
N GLU A 449 28.82 -29.95 -36.42
CA GLU A 449 29.39 -30.97 -35.51
C GLU A 449 29.79 -30.33 -34.18
N GLU A 450 30.49 -29.19 -34.26
CA GLU A 450 30.80 -28.32 -33.14
C GLU A 450 29.76 -27.20 -33.09
N TYR A 451 28.63 -27.45 -32.43
CA TYR A 451 27.56 -26.47 -32.32
C TYR A 451 27.66 -25.65 -31.04
N HIS A 452 27.39 -24.35 -31.17
CA HIS A 452 27.22 -23.45 -30.05
C HIS A 452 25.73 -23.32 -29.72
N VAL A 453 25.41 -23.49 -28.44
CA VAL A 453 24.09 -23.18 -27.89
C VAL A 453 24.12 -21.76 -27.38
N ILE A 454 23.23 -20.93 -27.90
CA ILE A 454 23.07 -19.56 -27.40
C ILE A 454 21.98 -19.60 -26.32
N PRO A 455 22.24 -19.08 -25.11
CA PRO A 455 21.29 -19.14 -24.00
C PRO A 455 19.91 -18.52 -24.31
N SER A 456 19.91 -17.44 -25.08
CA SER A 456 18.71 -16.71 -25.47
C SER A 456 19.01 -15.79 -26.66
N PHE A 457 17.98 -15.32 -27.36
CA PHE A 457 18.10 -14.34 -28.44
C PHE A 457 17.20 -13.13 -28.18
N ALA A 458 17.72 -11.94 -28.49
CA ALA A 458 16.99 -10.68 -28.52
C ALA A 458 16.74 -10.26 -29.96
N SER A 459 15.51 -9.85 -30.31
CA SER A 459 15.21 -9.36 -31.67
C SER A 459 15.78 -7.96 -31.88
N ASP A 460 16.13 -7.65 -33.12
CA ASP A 460 16.56 -6.30 -33.51
C ASP A 460 15.47 -5.24 -33.26
N ASN A 461 14.21 -5.65 -33.38
CA ASN A 461 13.07 -4.78 -33.08
C ASN A 461 13.04 -4.35 -31.61
N VAL A 462 13.49 -5.17 -30.67
CA VAL A 462 13.59 -4.78 -29.25
C VAL A 462 14.66 -3.71 -29.05
N LEU A 463 15.79 -3.83 -29.74
CA LEU A 463 16.91 -2.89 -29.60
C LEU A 463 16.64 -1.54 -30.27
N HIS A 464 15.96 -1.52 -31.42
CA HIS A 464 15.82 -0.32 -32.24
C HIS A 464 14.41 0.31 -32.26
N HIS A 465 13.35 -0.40 -31.84
CA HIS A 465 11.97 0.10 -31.94
C HIS A 465 11.23 0.29 -30.61
N GLY A 466 11.84 0.00 -29.47
CA GLY A 466 11.29 0.30 -28.15
C GLY A 466 10.07 -0.55 -27.73
N VAL A 467 9.35 -0.10 -26.71
CA VAL A 467 8.45 -0.94 -25.90
C VAL A 467 7.29 -1.43 -26.79
N GLY A 468 7.12 -2.75 -26.91
CA GLY A 468 5.97 -3.37 -27.57
C GLY A 468 6.26 -4.16 -28.84
N SER A 469 7.50 -4.16 -29.33
CA SER A 469 7.93 -5.00 -30.46
C SER A 469 8.22 -6.45 -30.01
N MET A 470 7.16 -7.19 -29.70
CA MET A 470 7.07 -8.66 -29.60
C MET A 470 8.20 -9.43 -28.86
N SER A 471 7.79 -9.94 -27.69
CA SER A 471 8.35 -11.06 -26.90
C SER A 471 9.59 -10.79 -26.03
N GLY A 472 9.44 -9.95 -25.00
CA GLY A 472 10.34 -9.98 -23.83
C GLY A 472 10.48 -11.37 -23.19
N LEU A 473 9.50 -12.26 -23.43
CA LEU A 473 9.54 -13.67 -23.00
C LEU A 473 10.75 -14.44 -23.55
N HIS A 474 11.25 -14.14 -24.76
CA HIS A 474 12.39 -14.89 -25.33
C HIS A 474 13.70 -14.72 -24.53
N CYS A 475 13.85 -13.60 -23.82
CA CYS A 475 14.99 -13.36 -22.94
C CYS A 475 14.77 -13.78 -21.48
N GLN A 476 13.52 -14.02 -21.07
CA GLN A 476 13.16 -14.42 -19.71
C GLN A 476 12.94 -15.93 -19.52
N GLU A 477 12.70 -16.68 -20.60
CA GLU A 477 12.41 -18.12 -20.50
C GLU A 477 13.62 -19.00 -20.87
N GLY A 478 14.78 -18.40 -21.11
CA GLY A 478 16.00 -19.14 -21.47
C GLY A 478 15.78 -20.10 -22.64
N GLN A 479 15.16 -19.64 -23.74
CA GLN A 479 14.96 -20.47 -24.93
C GLN A 479 16.31 -20.66 -25.65
N MET A 480 17.10 -21.57 -25.07
CA MET A 480 18.38 -21.99 -25.58
C MET A 480 18.19 -22.61 -26.97
N ASP A 481 18.94 -22.12 -27.96
CA ASP A 481 18.84 -22.65 -29.32
C ASP A 481 20.22 -22.82 -29.96
N VAL A 482 20.27 -23.68 -30.98
CA VAL A 482 21.45 -23.98 -31.76
C VAL A 482 21.49 -23.10 -32.99
N VAL A 483 22.68 -22.60 -33.34
CA VAL A 483 22.90 -21.89 -34.60
C VAL A 483 23.29 -22.87 -35.68
N TYR A 484 22.45 -23.01 -36.70
CA TYR A 484 22.67 -23.89 -37.84
C TYR A 484 23.56 -23.23 -38.90
N ARG A 485 24.17 -24.06 -39.75
CA ARG A 485 25.03 -23.60 -40.86
C ARG A 485 24.38 -23.88 -42.21
N ILE A 486 24.56 -22.95 -43.15
CA ILE A 486 24.10 -23.09 -44.52
C ILE A 486 25.24 -23.60 -45.41
N LYS A 487 24.97 -24.61 -46.23
CA LYS A 487 25.90 -25.15 -47.23
C LYS A 487 25.24 -25.13 -48.60
N SER A 488 25.98 -24.83 -49.67
CA SER A 488 25.45 -24.89 -51.04
C SER A 488 25.57 -26.31 -51.61
N PHE A 489 24.68 -26.67 -52.52
CA PHE A 489 24.83 -27.90 -53.31
C PHE A 489 24.30 -27.71 -54.73
N THR A 490 24.64 -28.64 -55.63
CA THR A 490 24.13 -28.65 -57.01
C THR A 490 23.23 -29.87 -57.21
N ASN A 491 22.14 -29.69 -57.95
CA ASN A 491 21.29 -30.82 -58.31
C ASN A 491 21.93 -31.63 -59.46
N ASN A 492 22.13 -32.94 -59.26
CA ASN A 492 22.65 -33.83 -60.32
C ASN A 492 21.57 -34.23 -61.35
N GLY A 493 20.28 -34.09 -60.99
CA GLY A 493 19.16 -34.75 -61.66
C GLY A 493 18.77 -34.25 -63.05
N ALA A 494 19.18 -33.05 -63.47
CA ALA A 494 19.01 -32.58 -64.84
C ALA A 494 19.81 -31.29 -65.02
N LYS A 495 20.46 -31.11 -66.17
CA LYS A 495 20.84 -29.76 -66.63
C LYS A 495 19.54 -28.96 -66.75
N ILE A 496 19.29 -28.07 -65.80
CA ILE A 496 18.19 -27.10 -65.81
C ILE A 496 18.33 -26.20 -67.05
#